data_AF-A0A9X2I6M2-F1
#
_entry.id   AF-A0A9X2I6M2-F1
#
_cell.length_a   1.000
_cell.length_b   1.000
_cell.length_c   1.000
_cell.angle_alpha   90.00
_cell.angle_beta   90.00
_cell.angle_gamma   90.00
#
_symmetry.space_group_name_H-M   'P 1'
#
loop_
_entity.id
_entity.type
_entity.pdbx_description
1 polymer ?
#
loop_
_entity_poly.entity_id
_entity_poly.type
_entity_poly.pdbx_seq_one_letter_code
_entity_poly.pdbx_strand_id
1 'polypeptide(L)'
;MKKFIVKILVIGLLLFLGALFGVQLMNEELGISHPVPLQVEKEEASATINVKEQTITKNELVEKRQSVEEVGRFNFFSDLGNHIAAGLNYVSRAVLSQIMSFVDNVLNG
;
A
#
# COMPACT_ATOMS: atom_id res chain seq x y z
N MET A 1 8.43 3.41 31.59
CA MET A 1 7.73 3.97 30.41
C MET A 1 8.00 3.21 29.11
N LYS A 2 9.26 3.03 28.67
CA LYS A 2 9.59 2.30 27.41
C LYS A 2 8.98 0.88 27.32
N LYS A 3 9.09 0.08 28.39
CA LYS A 3 8.51 -1.28 28.45
C LYS A 3 6.97 -1.30 28.35
N PHE A 4 6.30 -0.24 28.81
CA PHE A 4 4.85 -0.13 28.73
C PHE A 4 4.39 0.25 27.32
N ILE A 5 5.09 1.18 26.67
CA ILE A 5 4.88 1.55 25.27
C ILE A 5 5.05 0.35 24.35
N VAL A 6 6.10 -0.47 24.55
CA VAL A 6 6.31 -1.70 23.77
C VAL A 6 5.16 -2.68 23.95
N LYS A 7 4.67 -2.88 25.17
CA LYS A 7 3.51 -3.75 25.43
C LYS A 7 2.25 -3.26 24.72
N ILE A 8 1.96 -1.96 24.78
CA ILE A 8 0.81 -1.36 24.08
C ILE A 8 0.96 -1.54 22.56
N LEU A 9 2.16 -1.31 22.02
CA LEU A 9 2.41 -1.46 20.59
C LEU A 9 2.22 -2.90 20.14
N VAL A 10 2.70 -3.88 20.91
CA VAL A 10 2.49 -5.31 20.64
C VAL A 10 1.01 -5.68 20.68
N ILE A 11 0.27 -5.22 21.70
CA ILE A 11 -1.18 -5.46 21.81
C ILE A 11 -1.91 -4.82 20.62
N GLY A 12 -1.57 -3.59 20.27
CA GLY A 12 -2.15 -2.89 19.12
C GLY A 12 -1.87 -3.62 17.80
N LEU A 13 -0.64 -4.11 17.60
CA LEU A 13 -0.28 -4.90 16.42
C LEU A 13 -1.07 -6.21 16.34
N LEU A 14 -1.23 -6.93 17.46
CA LEU A 14 -2.03 -8.15 17.55
C LEU A 14 -3.49 -7.90 17.19
N LEU A 15 -4.08 -6.84 17.72
CA LEU A 15 -5.47 -6.45 17.40
C LEU A 15 -5.61 -6.06 15.93
N PHE A 16 -4.65 -5.31 15.39
CA PHE A 16 -4.65 -4.90 13.98
C PHE A 16 -4.56 -6.10 13.04
N LEU A 17 -3.61 -7.02 13.29
CA LEU A 17 -3.48 -8.25 12.50
C LEU A 17 -4.72 -9.13 12.63
N GLY A 18 -5.29 -9.27 13.83
CA GLY A 18 -6.53 -10.00 14.06
C GLY A 18 -7.71 -9.43 13.25
N ALA A 19 -7.84 -8.10 13.20
CA ALA A 19 -8.86 -7.45 12.38
C ALA A 19 -8.65 -7.70 10.88
N LEU A 20 -7.40 -7.63 10.39
CA LEU A 20 -7.08 -7.92 8.99
C LEU A 20 -7.41 -9.38 8.62
N PHE A 21 -7.07 -10.33 9.48
CA PHE A 21 -7.44 -11.74 9.29
C PHE A 21 -8.97 -11.93 9.29
N GLY A 22 -9.70 -11.23 10.17
CA GLY A 22 -11.16 -11.28 10.19
C GLY A 22 -11.80 -10.76 8.90
N VAL A 23 -11.27 -9.65 8.36
CA VAL A 23 -11.72 -9.12 7.05
C VAL A 23 -11.42 -10.09 5.93
N GLN A 24 -10.23 -10.71 5.94
CA GLN A 24 -9.86 -11.68 4.91
C GLN A 24 -10.73 -12.95 4.96
N LEU A 25 -10.99 -13.46 6.16
CA LEU A 25 -11.89 -14.60 6.38
C LEU A 25 -13.31 -14.28 5.89
N MET A 26 -13.84 -13.10 6.25
CA MET A 26 -15.17 -12.69 5.80
C MET A 26 -15.22 -12.47 4.29
N ASN A 27 -14.18 -11.92 3.67
CA ASN A 27 -14.11 -11.79 2.21
C ASN A 27 -14.08 -13.15 1.51
N GLU A 28 -13.47 -14.16 2.12
CA GLU A 28 -13.45 -15.53 1.61
C GLU A 28 -14.82 -16.21 1.78
N GLU A 29 -15.46 -16.07 2.94
CA GLU A 29 -16.84 -16.58 3.17
C GLU A 29 -17.87 -15.92 2.24
N LEU A 30 -17.71 -14.63 1.96
CA LEU A 30 -18.57 -13.88 1.04
C LEU A 30 -18.22 -14.12 -0.44
N GLY A 31 -17.15 -14.86 -0.74
CA GLY A 31 -16.70 -15.11 -2.11
C GLY A 31 -16.21 -13.87 -2.88
N ILE A 32 -15.96 -12.76 -2.16
CA ILE A 32 -15.45 -11.48 -2.71
C ILE A 32 -13.93 -11.54 -2.93
N SER A 33 -13.28 -12.57 -2.39
CA SER A 33 -11.85 -12.86 -2.56
C SER A 33 -11.45 -13.13 -4.01
N HIS A 34 -12.41 -13.49 -4.88
CA HIS A 34 -12.16 -13.62 -6.31
C HIS A 34 -12.53 -12.33 -7.03
N PRO A 35 -11.62 -11.73 -7.83
CA PRO A 35 -11.98 -10.60 -8.66
C PRO A 35 -13.07 -11.04 -9.64
N VAL A 36 -14.28 -10.52 -9.48
CA VAL A 36 -15.38 -10.79 -10.41
C VAL A 36 -14.98 -10.16 -11.75
N PRO A 37 -14.94 -10.94 -12.85
CA PRO A 37 -14.69 -10.37 -14.16
C PRO A 37 -15.78 -9.34 -14.46
N LEU A 38 -15.39 -8.15 -14.93
CA LEU A 38 -16.36 -7.16 -15.42
C LEU A 38 -17.20 -7.85 -16.50
N GLN A 39 -18.48 -8.09 -16.20
CA GLN A 39 -19.44 -8.58 -17.17
C GLN A 39 -19.72 -7.44 -18.14
N VAL A 40 -18.99 -7.43 -19.26
CA VAL A 40 -19.39 -6.67 -20.44
C VAL A 40 -20.50 -7.48 -21.07
N GLU A 41 -21.74 -7.08 -20.82
CA GLU A 41 -22.94 -7.65 -21.41
C GLU A 41 -22.80 -7.64 -22.94
N LYS A 42 -22.54 -8.81 -23.51
CA LYS A 42 -22.69 -9.06 -24.95
C LYS A 42 -24.14 -9.48 -25.17
N GLU A 43 -25.04 -8.51 -25.25
CA GLU A 43 -26.29 -8.71 -26.00
C GLU A 43 -26.11 -8.19 -27.43
N GLU A 44 -26.73 -8.95 -28.33
CA GLU A 44 -26.32 -9.15 -29.71
C GLU A 44 -26.53 -7.92 -30.61
N ALA A 45 -25.64 -7.79 -31.59
CA ALA A 45 -25.73 -6.79 -32.65
C ALA A 45 -26.97 -7.03 -33.53
N SER A 46 -28.11 -6.47 -33.14
CA SER A 46 -29.23 -6.11 -34.02
C SER A 46 -30.17 -5.13 -33.33
N ALA A 47 -29.75 -3.86 -33.22
CA ALA A 47 -30.61 -2.68 -33.35
C ALA A 47 -29.82 -1.40 -33.04
N THR A 48 -29.31 -0.76 -34.10
CA THR A 48 -29.47 0.68 -34.33
C THR A 48 -29.38 1.64 -33.13
N ILE A 49 -28.19 2.28 -33.02
CA ILE A 49 -27.97 3.66 -32.54
C ILE A 49 -28.06 3.91 -31.02
N ASN A 50 -26.90 3.87 -30.37
CA ASN A 50 -26.24 5.07 -29.81
C ASN A 50 -24.90 4.64 -29.21
N VAL A 51 -23.86 4.63 -30.05
CA VAL A 51 -22.50 4.74 -29.55
C VAL A 51 -22.42 6.14 -28.93
N LYS A 52 -22.70 6.25 -27.63
CA LYS A 52 -22.28 7.38 -26.84
C LYS A 52 -20.77 7.24 -26.72
N GLU A 53 -20.10 7.64 -27.79
CA GLU A 53 -18.73 8.07 -27.81
C GLU A 53 -18.68 9.26 -26.85
N GLN A 54 -18.58 8.95 -25.55
CA GLN A 54 -18.18 9.93 -24.57
C GLN A 54 -16.75 10.28 -24.96
N THR A 55 -16.68 11.33 -25.76
CA THR A 55 -15.48 12.09 -26.04
C THR A 55 -14.93 12.44 -24.67
N ILE A 56 -14.04 11.59 -24.15
CA ILE A 56 -13.21 11.93 -23.01
C ILE A 56 -12.32 13.03 -23.55
N THR A 57 -12.83 14.25 -23.41
CA THR A 57 -12.23 15.45 -23.96
C THR A 57 -10.91 15.57 -23.23
N LYS A 58 -9.78 15.63 -23.95
CA LYS A 58 -8.44 15.71 -23.34
C LYS A 58 -8.34 16.78 -22.23
N ASN A 59 -9.22 17.79 -22.27
CA ASN A 59 -9.40 18.78 -21.22
C ASN A 59 -9.82 18.22 -19.85
N GLU A 60 -10.68 17.20 -19.76
CA GLU A 60 -11.06 16.61 -18.46
C GLU A 60 -9.90 15.85 -17.79
N LEU A 61 -9.00 15.23 -18.56
CA LEU A 61 -7.78 14.64 -18.00
C LEU A 61 -6.78 15.70 -17.55
N VAL A 62 -6.71 16.84 -18.25
CA VAL A 62 -5.84 17.96 -17.88
C VAL A 62 -6.37 18.65 -16.61
N GLU A 63 -7.69 18.84 -16.51
CA GLU A 63 -8.35 19.41 -15.34
C GLU A 63 -8.27 18.49 -14.10
N LYS A 64 -8.42 17.16 -14.28
CA LYS A 64 -8.14 16.18 -13.22
C LYS A 64 -6.67 16.14 -12.80
N ARG A 65 -5.72 16.40 -13.70
CA ARG A 65 -4.30 16.50 -13.34
C ARG A 65 -3.98 17.79 -12.58
N GLN A 66 -4.55 18.91 -13.01
CA GLN A 66 -4.38 20.20 -12.34
C GLN A 66 -5.00 20.20 -10.94
N SER A 67 -6.19 19.63 -10.75
CA SER A 67 -6.78 19.49 -9.42
C SER A 67 -5.99 18.58 -8.48
N VAL A 68 -5.33 17.54 -9.00
CA VAL A 68 -4.40 16.68 -8.22
C VAL A 68 -3.07 17.40 -7.92
N GLU A 69 -2.70 18.42 -8.69
CA GLU A 69 -1.50 19.23 -8.51
C GLU A 69 -1.73 20.42 -7.57
N GLU A 70 -2.91 21.08 -7.63
CA GLU A 70 -3.35 22.17 -6.76
C GLU A 70 -3.76 21.72 -5.35
N VAL A 71 -4.38 20.54 -5.23
CA VAL A 71 -4.52 19.85 -3.95
C VAL A 71 -3.17 19.22 -3.65
N GLY A 72 -2.22 20.11 -3.33
CA GLY A 72 -0.81 19.80 -3.17
C GLY A 72 -0.65 18.49 -2.44
N ARG A 73 0.15 17.60 -3.06
CA ARG A 73 0.54 16.29 -2.55
C ARG A 73 1.07 16.42 -1.11
N PHE A 74 0.18 16.54 -0.14
CA PHE A 74 0.39 16.08 1.23
C PHE A 74 0.36 14.57 1.13
N ASN A 75 1.44 14.06 0.55
CA ASN A 75 1.67 12.66 0.26
C ASN A 75 2.12 12.03 1.57
N PHE A 76 1.22 12.03 2.56
CA PHE A 76 1.44 11.52 3.91
C PHE A 76 2.11 10.14 3.87
N PHE A 77 1.69 9.29 2.93
CA PHE A 77 2.30 7.98 2.69
C PHE A 77 3.73 8.04 2.16
N SER A 78 4.07 9.02 1.33
CA SER A 78 5.43 9.21 0.82
C SER A 78 6.35 9.74 1.91
N ASP A 79 5.90 10.68 2.74
CA ASP A 79 6.71 11.19 3.87
C ASP A 79 6.88 10.12 4.95
N LEU A 80 5.81 9.41 5.29
CA LEU A 80 5.88 8.26 6.19
C LEU A 80 6.79 7.16 5.63
N GLY A 81 6.67 6.87 4.34
CA GLY A 81 7.52 5.90 3.63
C GLY A 81 8.99 6.31 3.66
N ASN A 82 9.29 7.59 3.43
CA ASN A 82 10.65 8.14 3.52
C ASN A 82 11.23 7.98 4.93
N HIS A 83 10.45 8.24 5.98
CA HIS A 83 10.87 8.04 7.36
C HIS A 83 11.13 6.57 7.71
N ILE A 84 10.24 5.66 7.28
CA ILE A 84 10.41 4.22 7.47
C ILE A 84 11.67 3.74 6.74
N ALA A 85 11.85 4.15 5.48
CA ALA A 85 13.01 3.79 4.67
C ALA A 85 14.32 4.29 5.29
N ALA A 86 14.35 5.52 5.81
CA ALA A 86 15.51 6.06 6.52
C ALA A 86 15.83 5.25 7.78
N GLY A 87 14.81 4.86 8.56
CA GLY A 87 14.97 4.02 9.74
C GLY A 87 15.53 2.63 9.41
N LEU A 88 14.98 1.99 8.38
CA LEU A 88 15.46 0.68 7.91
C LEU A 88 16.91 0.76 7.39
N ASN A 89 17.28 1.84 6.70
CA ASN A 89 18.65 2.06 6.23
C ASN A 89 19.63 2.16 7.41
N TYR A 90 19.27 2.91 8.45
CA TYR A 90 20.09 3.04 9.65
C TYR A 90 20.29 1.70 10.36
N VAL A 91 19.20 0.94 10.56
CA VAL A 91 19.26 -0.39 11.19
C VAL A 91 20.10 -1.35 10.34
N SER A 92 19.90 -1.36 9.02
CA SER A 92 20.66 -2.20 8.10
C SER A 92 22.16 -1.93 8.17
N ARG A 93 22.57 -0.66 8.15
CA ARG A 93 23.98 -0.26 8.32
C ARG A 93 24.55 -0.68 9.67
N ALA A 94 23.79 -0.52 10.75
CA ALA A 94 24.23 -0.92 12.09
C ALA A 94 24.44 -2.43 12.19
N VAL A 95 23.54 -3.23 11.62
CA VAL A 95 23.66 -4.70 11.59
C VAL A 95 24.87 -5.12 10.75
N LEU A 96 25.03 -4.56 9.54
CA LEU A 96 26.17 -4.86 8.69
C LEU A 96 27.50 -4.47 9.34
N SER A 97 27.55 -3.32 10.02
CA SER A 97 28.72 -2.89 10.78
C SER A 97 29.05 -3.87 11.91
N GLN A 98 28.06 -4.36 12.65
CA GLN A 98 28.29 -5.36 13.70
C GLN A 98 28.80 -6.69 13.13
N ILE A 99 28.29 -7.11 11.98
CA ILE A 99 28.78 -8.32 11.30
C ILE A 99 30.24 -8.13 10.88
N MET A 100 30.59 -7.00 10.25
CA MET A 100 31.99 -6.72 9.89
C MET A 100 32.90 -6.70 11.12
N SER A 101 32.51 -6.00 12.19
CA SER A 101 33.31 -5.97 13.42
C SER A 101 33.44 -7.33 14.10
N PHE A 102 32.44 -8.19 14.00
CA PHE A 102 32.52 -9.56 14.49
C PHE A 102 33.50 -10.39 13.65
N VAL A 103 33.40 -10.31 12.32
CA VAL A 103 34.31 -10.99 11.39
C VAL A 103 35.74 -10.54 11.63
N ASP A 104 36.00 -9.23 11.71
CA ASP A 104 37.33 -8.68 11.98
C ASP A 104 37.89 -9.17 13.32
N ASN A 105 37.08 -9.22 14.38
CA ASN A 105 37.51 -9.71 15.69
C ASN A 105 37.76 -11.23 15.73
N VAL A 106 37.09 -12.03 14.89
CA VAL A 106 37.25 -13.49 14.84
C VAL A 106 38.40 -13.91 13.92
N LEU A 107 38.66 -13.15 12.85
CA LEU A 107 39.75 -13.43 11.91
C LEU A 107 41.08 -12.81 12.31
N ASN A 108 41.08 -11.66 12.99
CA ASN A 108 42.30 -10.97 13.44
C ASN A 108 42.55 -11.08 14.95
N GLY A 109 41.66 -11.76 15.70
CA GLY A 109 41.87 -12.15 17.10
C GLY A 109 42.34 -13.60 17.20
#